data_AF-A0A2U1EXH0-F1
#
_entry.id   AF-A0A2U1EXH0-F1
#
_cell.length_a   1.000
_cell.length_b   1.000
_cell.length_c   1.000
_cell.angle_alpha   90.00
_cell.angle_beta   90.00
_cell.angle_gamma   90.00
#
_symmetry.space_group_name_H-M   'P 1'
#
loop_
_entity.id
_entity.type
_entity.pdbx_description
1 polymer ?
#
loop_
_entity_poly.entity_id
_entity_poly.type
_entity_poly.pdbx_seq_one_letter_code
_entity_poly.pdbx_strand_id
1 'polypeptide(L)'
;MVGISVDAPPRNAAMVDKLRLPFPLLADEDGEQAIKPFEVWHEGADLARPAVIVLDRDGREAVRQVGQDFADRLPDGVLLARVQALGLPATSQDAPAPGKASPSAKAMPFAALKPYFLGGRFTSISLGDRVPEAKERADVMREMYDGFIDAVDSTRAA
;
A
#
# COMPACT_ATOMS: atom_id res chain seq x y z
N MET A 1 9.94 7.03 5.36
CA MET A 1 9.06 5.94 4.87
C MET A 1 9.34 5.75 3.40
N VAL A 2 9.39 4.51 2.94
CA VAL A 2 9.52 4.14 1.53
C VAL A 2 8.54 3.00 1.26
N GLY A 3 7.99 2.92 0.05
CA GLY A 3 7.37 1.69 -0.43
C GLY A 3 8.39 0.85 -1.19
N ILE A 4 8.20 -0.47 -1.21
CA ILE A 4 9.05 -1.41 -1.93
C ILE A 4 8.11 -2.30 -2.76
N SER A 5 8.46 -2.54 -4.03
CA SER A 5 7.72 -3.46 -4.88
C SER A 5 8.63 -4.14 -5.90
N VAL A 6 8.13 -5.19 -6.54
CA VAL A 6 8.79 -5.86 -7.68
C VAL A 6 8.69 -5.07 -8.99
N ASP A 7 8.01 -3.92 -9.00
CA ASP A 7 7.92 -3.12 -10.21
C ASP A 7 9.25 -2.40 -10.50
N ALA A 8 9.62 -2.36 -11.78
CA ALA A 8 10.81 -1.66 -12.25
C ALA A 8 10.78 -0.16 -11.90
N PRO A 9 11.95 0.49 -11.72
CA PRO A 9 12.04 1.90 -11.32
C PRO A 9 11.17 2.87 -12.15
N PRO A 10 11.05 2.75 -13.49
CA PRO A 10 10.20 3.65 -14.27
C PRO A 10 8.70 3.54 -13.96
N ARG A 11 8.22 2.34 -13.60
CA ARG A 11 6.81 2.12 -13.23
C ARG A 11 6.52 2.68 -11.85
N ASN A 12 7.42 2.47 -10.91
CA ASN A 12 7.36 3.06 -9.57
C ASN A 12 7.32 4.59 -9.64
N ALA A 13 8.20 5.20 -10.44
CA ALA A 13 8.18 6.64 -10.68
C ALA A 13 6.84 7.11 -11.28
N ALA A 14 6.29 6.39 -12.27
CA ALA A 14 4.98 6.73 -12.83
C ALA A 14 3.82 6.61 -11.81
N MET A 15 3.91 5.68 -10.85
CA MET A 15 2.93 5.56 -9.76
C MET A 15 3.02 6.74 -8.79
N VAL A 16 4.25 7.09 -8.37
CA VAL A 16 4.53 8.24 -7.51
C VAL A 16 3.97 9.51 -8.14
N ASP A 17 4.26 9.76 -9.42
CA ASP A 17 3.77 10.92 -10.15
C ASP A 17 2.24 10.94 -10.25
N LYS A 18 1.64 9.81 -10.63
CA LYS A 18 0.18 9.68 -10.80
C LYS A 18 -0.59 9.95 -9.51
N LEU A 19 -0.10 9.41 -8.39
CA LEU A 19 -0.80 9.47 -7.10
C LEU A 19 -0.30 10.61 -6.21
N ARG A 20 0.77 11.32 -6.62
CA ARG A 20 1.48 12.34 -5.85
C ARG A 20 1.91 11.83 -4.47
N LEU A 21 2.51 10.65 -4.44
CA LEU A 21 2.89 10.01 -3.18
C LEU A 21 3.94 10.87 -2.44
N PRO A 22 3.80 11.08 -1.12
CA PRO A 22 4.75 11.88 -0.33
C PRO A 22 6.01 11.08 0.08
N PHE A 23 6.21 9.91 -0.53
CA PHE A 23 7.32 9.01 -0.26
C PHE A 23 7.73 8.27 -1.54
N PRO A 24 8.99 7.83 -1.64
CA PRO A 24 9.49 7.12 -2.80
C PRO A 24 9.02 5.66 -2.82
N LEU A 25 9.04 5.07 -4.02
CA LEU A 25 8.90 3.62 -4.24
C LEU A 25 10.23 3.05 -4.75
N LEU A 26 10.78 2.10 -4.02
CA LEU A 26 11.98 1.35 -4.38
C LEU A 26 11.62 0.09 -5.18
N ALA A 27 12.48 -0.25 -6.13
CA ALA A 27 12.35 -1.48 -6.92
C ALA A 27 13.19 -2.60 -6.30
N ASP A 28 12.58 -3.76 -6.14
CA ASP A 28 13.21 -5.02 -5.77
C ASP A 28 12.66 -6.11 -6.72
N GLU A 29 13.01 -5.98 -8.01
CA GLU A 29 12.35 -6.69 -9.12
C GLU A 29 12.34 -8.21 -8.96
N ASP A 30 13.44 -8.78 -8.44
CA ASP A 30 13.57 -10.21 -8.18
C ASP A 30 13.26 -10.59 -6.71
N GLY A 31 12.94 -9.60 -5.88
CA GLY A 31 12.66 -9.75 -4.45
C GLY A 31 13.88 -10.07 -3.57
N GLU A 32 15.08 -10.18 -4.14
CA GLU A 32 16.28 -10.66 -3.44
C GLU A 32 16.86 -9.63 -2.44
N GLN A 33 16.60 -8.34 -2.62
CA GLN A 33 17.23 -7.30 -1.79
C GLN A 33 16.47 -7.03 -0.49
N ALA A 34 15.14 -7.13 -0.52
CA ALA A 34 14.31 -6.82 0.63
C ALA A 34 13.16 -7.82 0.80
N ILE A 35 12.36 -8.07 -0.23
CA ILE A 35 11.08 -8.78 -0.10
C ILE A 35 11.26 -10.22 0.42
N LYS A 36 12.20 -10.98 -0.15
CA LYS A 36 12.56 -12.33 0.29
C LYS A 36 13.31 -12.32 1.62
N PRO A 37 14.35 -11.48 1.85
CA PRO A 37 14.98 -11.35 3.17
C PRO A 37 14.03 -11.00 4.32
N PHE A 38 12.97 -10.24 4.05
CA PHE A 38 11.93 -9.92 5.03
C PHE A 38 10.82 -10.98 5.11
N GLU A 39 10.93 -12.10 4.38
CA GLU A 39 9.99 -13.22 4.39
C GLU A 39 8.55 -12.81 3.99
N VAL A 40 8.43 -11.82 3.10
CA VAL A 40 7.14 -11.31 2.59
C VAL A 40 6.93 -11.61 1.11
N TRP A 41 7.71 -12.53 0.54
CA TRP A 41 7.51 -13.01 -0.82
C TRP A 41 6.26 -13.89 -0.95
N HIS A 42 5.53 -13.76 -2.05
CA HIS A 42 4.37 -14.60 -2.38
C HIS A 42 4.71 -15.50 -3.59
N GLU A 43 5.15 -16.73 -3.32
CA GLU A 43 5.59 -17.70 -4.35
C GLU A 43 4.58 -17.93 -5.48
N GLY A 44 3.28 -17.92 -5.19
CA GLY A 44 2.25 -18.16 -6.22
C GLY A 44 1.97 -16.97 -7.15
N ALA A 45 2.52 -15.79 -6.86
CA ALA A 45 2.20 -14.55 -7.57
C ALA A 45 3.44 -13.74 -7.99
N ASP A 46 4.64 -14.23 -7.67
CA ASP A 46 5.93 -13.59 -7.95
C ASP A 46 5.98 -12.10 -7.53
N LEU A 47 5.42 -11.80 -6.35
CA LEU A 47 5.34 -10.43 -5.81
C LEU A 47 5.36 -10.42 -4.28
N ALA A 48 5.50 -9.23 -3.69
CA ALA A 48 5.41 -9.05 -2.24
C ALA A 48 3.96 -9.19 -1.74
N ARG A 49 3.77 -9.94 -0.65
CA ARG A 49 2.56 -9.84 0.18
C ARG A 49 2.45 -8.40 0.72
N PRO A 50 1.24 -7.84 0.84
CA PRO A 50 1.07 -6.56 1.51
C PRO A 50 1.65 -6.63 2.92
N ALA A 51 2.62 -5.77 3.23
CA ALA A 51 3.30 -5.79 4.50
C ALA A 51 3.73 -4.38 4.93
N VAL A 52 3.78 -4.18 6.25
CA VAL A 52 4.41 -3.01 6.86
C VAL A 52 5.38 -3.50 7.91
N ILE A 53 6.62 -3.04 7.76
CA ILE A 53 7.72 -3.32 8.67
C ILE A 53 8.24 -1.97 9.16
N VAL A 54 8.31 -1.79 10.48
CA VAL A 54 8.83 -0.58 11.10
C VAL A 54 10.14 -0.93 11.78
N LEU A 55 11.19 -0.25 11.38
CA LEU A 55 12.52 -0.39 11.96
C LEU A 55 12.77 0.79 12.92
N ASP A 56 13.38 0.50 14.06
CA ASP A 56 13.93 1.54 14.94
C ASP A 56 15.21 2.14 14.35
N ARG A 57 15.77 3.14 15.03
CA ARG A 57 17.00 3.85 14.59
C ARG A 57 18.24 2.95 14.52
N ASP A 58 18.23 1.82 15.22
CA ASP A 58 19.33 0.85 15.24
C ASP A 58 19.11 -0.24 14.17
N GLY A 59 18.06 -0.12 13.36
CA GLY A 59 17.69 -1.07 12.32
C GLY A 59 16.96 -2.31 12.83
N ARG A 60 16.51 -2.33 14.09
CA ARG A 60 15.75 -3.47 14.64
C ARG A 60 14.27 -3.34 14.32
N GLU A 61 13.63 -4.46 14.03
CA GLU A 61 12.20 -4.51 13.79
C GLU A 61 11.41 -4.24 15.09
N ALA A 62 10.60 -3.18 15.06
CA ALA A 62 9.69 -2.81 16.14
C ALA A 62 8.23 -3.21 15.85
N VAL A 63 7.85 -3.26 14.56
CA VAL A 63 6.52 -3.71 14.13
C VAL A 63 6.66 -4.53 12.86
N ARG A 64 5.90 -5.62 12.81
CA ARG A 64 5.60 -6.37 11.59
C ARG A 64 4.11 -6.61 11.48
N GLN A 65 3.61 -6.31 10.29
CA GLN A 65 2.27 -6.60 9.83
C GLN A 65 2.39 -7.21 8.43
N VAL A 66 1.87 -8.42 8.22
CA VAL A 66 1.88 -9.09 6.91
C VAL A 66 0.46 -9.57 6.62
N GLY A 67 -0.09 -9.15 5.49
CA GLY A 67 -1.42 -9.54 5.02
C GLY A 67 -1.45 -10.98 4.52
N GLN A 68 -2.57 -11.67 4.75
CA GLN A 68 -2.84 -13.03 4.28
C GLN A 68 -2.99 -13.11 2.76
N ASP A 69 -3.54 -12.07 2.14
CA ASP A 69 -3.76 -11.97 0.70
C ASP A 69 -3.54 -10.53 0.19
N PHE A 70 -3.83 -10.28 -1.08
CA PHE A 70 -3.61 -8.98 -1.74
C PHE A 70 -4.50 -7.84 -1.20
N ALA A 71 -5.62 -8.19 -0.59
CA ALA A 71 -6.62 -7.28 -0.04
C ALA A 71 -6.52 -7.16 1.49
N ASP A 72 -5.93 -8.13 2.17
CA ASP A 72 -5.72 -8.10 3.62
C ASP A 72 -4.70 -7.03 4.01
N ARG A 73 -5.23 -5.89 4.46
CA ARG A 73 -4.46 -4.72 4.89
C ARG A 73 -5.05 -4.23 6.20
N LEU A 74 -4.16 -3.89 7.13
CA LEU A 74 -4.58 -3.23 8.35
C LEU A 74 -5.05 -1.81 8.02
N PRO A 75 -6.18 -1.33 8.57
CA PRO A 75 -6.57 0.06 8.40
C PRO A 75 -5.47 1.02 8.86
N ASP A 76 -5.21 2.07 8.07
CA ASP A 76 -4.11 3.02 8.30
C ASP A 76 -4.12 3.60 9.72
N GLY A 77 -5.29 3.94 10.25
CA GLY A 77 -5.43 4.49 11.60
C GLY A 77 -4.95 3.52 12.70
N VAL A 78 -5.22 2.22 12.55
CA VAL A 78 -4.80 1.19 13.51
C VAL A 78 -3.28 1.00 13.45
N LEU A 79 -2.73 0.97 12.24
CA LEU A 79 -1.28 0.89 12.04
C LEU A 79 -0.56 2.10 12.62
N LEU A 80 -1.03 3.31 12.32
CA LEU A 80 -0.45 4.56 12.82
C LEU A 80 -0.51 4.64 14.34
N ALA A 81 -1.63 4.29 14.95
CA ALA A 81 -1.76 4.23 16.41
C ALA A 81 -0.75 3.25 17.03
N ARG A 82 -0.56 2.07 16.42
CA ARG A 82 0.43 1.08 16.87
C ARG A 82 1.86 1.62 16.81
N VAL A 83 2.22 2.32 15.73
CA VAL A 83 3.55 2.93 15.59
C VAL A 83 3.76 4.07 16.58
N GLN A 84 2.76 4.94 16.76
CA GLN A 84 2.82 6.05 17.72
C GLN A 84 2.98 5.57 19.16
N ALA A 85 2.31 4.48 19.53
CA ALA A 85 2.38 3.90 20.87
C ALA A 85 3.79 3.40 21.25
N LEU A 86 4.69 3.17 20.28
CA LEU A 86 6.07 2.77 20.54
C LEU A 86 6.91 3.91 21.12
N GLY A 87 6.47 5.17 20.98
CA GLY A 87 7.22 6.33 21.45
C GLY A 87 8.62 6.45 20.85
N LEU A 88 8.83 5.90 19.65
CA LEU A 88 10.13 5.94 18.99
C LEU A 88 10.50 7.39 18.63
N PRO A 89 11.77 7.79 18.82
CA PRO A 89 12.22 9.10 18.37
C PRO A 89 12.08 9.21 16.85
N ALA A 90 11.72 10.40 16.38
CA ALA A 90 11.68 10.68 14.95
C ALA A 90 13.07 10.44 14.33
N THR A 91 13.08 9.83 13.15
CA THR A 91 14.30 9.59 12.37
C THR A 91 14.09 10.06 10.93
N SER A 92 15.19 10.28 10.22
CA SER A 92 15.20 10.63 8.81
C SER A 92 16.07 9.66 8.03
N GLN A 93 15.81 9.57 6.74
CA GLN A 93 16.65 8.89 5.78
C GLN A 93 16.82 9.82 4.59
N ASP A 94 17.94 9.72 3.88
CA ASP A 94 18.09 10.42 2.63
C ASP A 94 17.05 9.91 1.63
N ALA A 95 16.43 10.86 0.91
CA ALA A 95 15.52 10.50 -0.15
C ALA A 95 16.31 9.81 -1.28
N PRO A 96 15.92 8.60 -1.70
CA PRO A 96 16.52 7.96 -2.85
C PRO A 96 16.27 8.79 -4.12
N ALA A 97 17.18 8.67 -5.09
CA ALA A 97 17.04 9.36 -6.36
C ALA A 97 15.75 8.93 -7.09
N PRO A 98 14.90 9.86 -7.53
CA PRO A 98 13.71 9.52 -8.30
C PRO A 98 14.07 8.87 -9.65
N GLY A 99 13.30 7.86 -10.04
CA GLY A 99 13.38 7.27 -11.38
C GLY A 99 12.69 8.14 -12.44
N LYS A 100 12.93 7.84 -13.72
CA LYS A 100 12.20 8.47 -14.84
C LYS A 100 10.88 7.75 -15.07
N ALA A 101 9.76 8.44 -14.90
CA ALA A 101 8.43 7.86 -15.07
C ALA A 101 8.20 7.28 -16.48
N SER A 102 7.70 6.05 -16.51
CA SER A 102 7.23 5.37 -17.72
C SER A 102 6.11 4.39 -17.35
N PRO A 103 4.83 4.83 -17.43
CA PRO A 103 3.69 3.95 -17.15
C PRO A 103 3.56 2.86 -18.21
N SER A 104 3.07 1.69 -17.81
CA SER A 104 2.75 0.61 -18.76
C SER A 104 1.48 0.93 -19.55
N ALA A 105 1.29 0.27 -20.70
CA ALA A 105 0.06 0.40 -21.48
C ALA A 105 -1.20 -0.07 -20.72
N LYS A 106 -1.04 -0.85 -19.64
CA LYS A 106 -2.13 -1.33 -18.77
C LYS A 106 -2.37 -0.41 -17.57
N ALA A 107 -1.60 0.65 -17.40
CA ALA A 107 -1.71 1.54 -16.26
C ALA A 107 -3.08 2.24 -16.26
N MET A 108 -3.85 2.07 -15.18
CA MET A 108 -5.12 2.75 -15.03
C MET A 108 -4.89 4.28 -14.97
N PRO A 109 -5.62 5.06 -15.79
CA PRO A 109 -5.52 6.52 -15.75
C PRO A 109 -6.10 7.03 -14.42
N PHE A 110 -5.53 8.12 -13.91
CA PHE A 110 -5.94 8.68 -12.61
C PHE A 110 -7.46 8.95 -12.54
N ALA A 111 -8.05 9.48 -13.62
CA ALA A 111 -9.48 9.78 -13.70
C ALA A 111 -10.38 8.53 -13.54
N ALA A 112 -9.86 7.32 -13.77
CA ALA A 112 -10.60 6.07 -13.60
C ALA A 112 -10.51 5.49 -12.18
N LEU A 113 -9.68 6.04 -11.29
CA LEU A 113 -9.52 5.51 -9.93
C LEU A 113 -10.80 5.63 -9.09
N LYS A 114 -11.43 6.81 -9.08
CA LYS A 114 -12.69 7.01 -8.34
C LYS A 114 -13.81 6.04 -8.73
N PRO A 115 -14.18 5.90 -10.02
CA PRO A 115 -15.20 4.92 -10.40
C PRO A 115 -14.79 3.48 -10.09
N TYR A 116 -13.49 3.14 -10.19
CA TYR A 116 -12.99 1.83 -9.79
C TYR A 116 -13.21 1.55 -8.29
N PHE A 117 -12.84 2.49 -7.41
CA PHE A 117 -13.03 2.35 -5.96
C PHE A 117 -14.51 2.33 -5.54
N LEU A 118 -15.36 3.10 -6.22
CA LEU A 118 -16.82 3.03 -6.01
C LEU A 118 -17.37 1.64 -6.32
N GLY A 119 -16.89 0.97 -7.37
CA GLY A 119 -17.26 -0.40 -7.70
C GLY A 119 -16.83 -1.41 -6.64
N GLY A 120 -15.59 -1.28 -6.14
CA GLY A 120 -15.08 -2.08 -5.03
C GLY A 120 -15.92 -1.91 -3.76
N ARG A 121 -16.18 -0.66 -3.38
CA ARG A 121 -17.05 -0.31 -2.24
C ARG A 121 -18.43 -0.94 -2.34
N PHE A 122 -19.09 -0.79 -3.49
CA PHE A 122 -20.41 -1.37 -3.73
C PHE A 122 -20.41 -2.90 -3.59
N THR A 123 -19.35 -3.55 -4.08
CA THR A 123 -19.17 -5.00 -3.99
C THR A 123 -19.00 -5.45 -2.55
N SER A 124 -18.21 -4.74 -1.75
CA SER A 124 -18.03 -5.04 -0.32
C SER A 124 -19.36 -5.00 0.43
N ILE A 125 -20.16 -3.94 0.25
CA ILE A 125 -21.50 -3.82 0.85
C ILE A 125 -22.38 -5.00 0.43
N SER A 126 -22.45 -5.25 -0.88
CA SER A 126 -23.29 -6.30 -1.46
C SER A 126 -22.92 -7.71 -0.98
N LEU A 127 -21.64 -7.95 -0.65
CA LEU A 127 -21.17 -9.23 -0.13
C LEU A 127 -21.51 -9.37 1.36
N GLY A 128 -21.24 -8.34 2.16
CA GLY A 128 -21.53 -8.34 3.59
C GLY A 128 -23.01 -8.53 3.90
N ASP A 129 -23.90 -7.97 3.08
CA ASP A 129 -25.36 -8.11 3.25
C ASP A 129 -25.87 -9.52 2.89
N ARG A 130 -25.14 -10.28 2.06
CA ARG A 130 -25.54 -11.61 1.58
C ARG A 130 -24.89 -12.76 2.34
N VAL A 131 -23.72 -12.53 2.92
CA VAL A 131 -22.90 -13.54 3.60
C VAL A 131 -22.57 -13.03 5.00
N PRO A 132 -23.38 -13.38 6.02
CA PRO A 132 -23.22 -12.85 7.38
C PRO A 132 -21.81 -13.03 7.96
N GLU A 133 -21.14 -14.15 7.66
CA GLU A 133 -19.78 -14.46 8.10
C GLU A 133 -18.73 -13.51 7.50
N ALA A 134 -19.04 -12.87 6.37
CA ALA A 134 -18.17 -11.92 5.70
C ALA A 134 -18.42 -10.47 6.13
N LYS A 135 -19.47 -10.19 6.93
CA LYS A 135 -19.93 -8.82 7.21
C LYS A 135 -18.86 -7.92 7.81
N GLU A 136 -18.15 -8.42 8.82
CA GLU A 136 -17.08 -7.66 9.48
C GLU A 136 -15.96 -7.28 8.49
N ARG A 137 -15.47 -8.25 7.72
CA ARG A 137 -14.44 -8.00 6.69
C ARG A 137 -14.95 -7.07 5.59
N ALA A 138 -16.21 -7.21 5.19
CA ALA A 138 -16.83 -6.33 4.21
C ALA A 138 -16.91 -4.88 4.71
N ASP A 139 -17.20 -4.66 5.99
CA ASP A 139 -17.21 -3.31 6.59
C ASP A 139 -15.82 -2.69 6.60
N VAL A 140 -14.78 -3.44 6.97
CA VAL A 140 -13.38 -2.98 6.91
C VAL A 140 -13.00 -2.60 5.47
N MET A 141 -13.34 -3.45 4.49
CA MET A 141 -13.06 -3.16 3.08
C MET A 141 -13.81 -1.92 2.58
N ARG A 142 -15.07 -1.72 3.02
CA ARG A 142 -15.84 -0.51 2.70
C ARG A 142 -15.14 0.74 3.21
N GLU A 143 -14.69 0.74 4.46
CA GLU A 143 -13.96 1.87 5.07
C GLU A 143 -12.65 2.17 4.33
N MET A 144 -11.93 1.13 3.92
CA MET A 144 -10.72 1.29 3.10
C MET A 144 -11.05 1.96 1.74
N TYR A 145 -12.13 1.55 1.06
CA TYR A 145 -12.54 2.20 -0.18
C TYR A 145 -13.01 3.64 0.01
N ASP A 146 -13.70 3.95 1.12
CA ASP A 146 -14.06 5.33 1.47
C ASP A 146 -12.79 6.20 1.57
N GLY A 147 -11.77 5.73 2.27
CA GLY A 147 -10.47 6.41 2.35
C GLY A 147 -9.79 6.60 0.98
N PHE A 148 -9.84 5.60 0.09
CA PHE A 148 -9.29 5.74 -1.26
C PHE A 148 -10.04 6.75 -2.12
N ILE A 149 -11.37 6.84 -1.98
CA ILE A 149 -12.19 7.82 -2.68
C ILE A 149 -11.84 9.24 -2.21
N ASP A 150 -11.75 9.44 -0.89
CA ASP A 150 -11.37 10.72 -0.29
C ASP A 150 -9.95 11.14 -0.71
N ALA A 151 -9.02 10.19 -0.78
CA ALA A 151 -7.66 10.44 -1.26
C ALA A 151 -7.64 10.90 -2.72
N VAL A 152 -8.40 10.24 -3.62
CA VAL A 152 -8.49 10.66 -5.03
C VAL A 152 -9.07 12.07 -5.16
N ASP A 153 -10.11 12.40 -4.39
CA ASP A 153 -10.70 13.74 -4.41
C ASP A 153 -9.73 14.80 -3.88
N SER A 154 -8.98 14.50 -2.83
CA SER A 154 -7.97 15.39 -2.24
C SER A 154 -6.78 15.62 -3.19
N THR A 155 -6.31 14.58 -3.88
CA THR A 155 -5.21 14.70 -4.85
C THR A 155 -5.59 15.58 -6.04
N ARG A 156 -6.87 15.63 -6.45
CA ARG A 156 -7.34 16.54 -7.51
C ARG A 156 -7.39 18.01 -7.09
N ALA A 157 -7.57 18.27 -5.80
CA ALA A 157 -7.72 19.62 -5.25
C ALA A 157 -6.38 20.34 -5.06
N ALA A 158 -5.28 19.59 -4.98
CA ALA A 158 -3.91 20.10 -4.88
C ALA A 158 -3.29 20.43 -6.26
#